data_AF-A0A0G1EZ58-F1
#
_entry.id   AF-A0A0G1EZ58-F1
#
_cell.length_a   1.000
_cell.length_b   1.000
_cell.length_c   1.000
_cell.angle_alpha   90.00
_cell.angle_beta   90.00
_cell.angle_gamma   90.00
#
_symmetry.space_group_name_H-M   'P 1'
#
loop_
_entity.id
_entity.type
_entity.pdbx_description
1 polymer ?
#
loop_
_entity_poly.entity_id
_entity_poly.type
_entity_poly.pdbx_seq_one_letter_code
_entity_poly.pdbx_strand_id
1 'polypeptide(L)'
;MKSLLHLTVKEIKTGALKTILPELYELKKVYETGSWHNHQQVFEHILRVFSYLKKYSRNNLLLWAGLLHDIGKKDSIANHVLIGARKAEK
;
A
#
# COMPACT_ATOMS: atom_id res chain seq x y z
N MET A 1 -6.13 1.07 15.60
CA MET A 1 -5.93 0.55 14.22
C MET A 1 -6.53 -0.84 14.10
N LYS A 2 -7.23 -1.15 13.01
CA LYS A 2 -7.73 -2.51 12.73
C LYS A 2 -6.53 -3.47 12.61
N SER A 3 -6.66 -4.69 13.12
CA SER A 3 -5.64 -5.72 12.91
C SER A 3 -5.66 -6.19 11.46
N LEU A 4 -4.50 -6.19 10.79
CA LEU A 4 -4.33 -6.71 9.43
C LEU A 4 -4.02 -8.21 9.41
N LEU A 5 -3.73 -8.81 10.57
CA LEU A 5 -3.32 -10.21 10.67
C LEU A 5 -4.35 -11.17 10.07
N HIS A 6 -5.63 -10.85 10.24
CA HIS A 6 -6.72 -11.68 9.75
C HIS A 6 -7.14 -11.35 8.31
N LEU A 7 -6.67 -10.24 7.73
CA LEU A 7 -7.03 -9.85 6.37
C LEU A 7 -6.16 -10.53 5.32
N THR A 8 -6.79 -11.10 4.31
CA THR A 8 -6.15 -11.69 3.15
C THR A 8 -5.94 -10.64 2.05
N VAL A 9 -5.01 -10.95 1.13
CA VAL A 9 -4.81 -10.13 -0.08
C VAL A 9 -6.10 -10.00 -0.89
N LYS A 10 -6.90 -11.09 -0.99
CA LYS A 10 -8.17 -11.11 -1.72
C LYS A 10 -9.17 -10.13 -1.12
N GLU A 11 -9.34 -10.15 0.21
CA GLU A 11 -10.26 -9.24 0.91
C GLU A 11 -9.84 -7.77 0.76
N ILE A 12 -8.54 -7.49 0.86
CA ILE A 12 -8.03 -6.13 0.62
C ILE A 12 -8.31 -5.73 -0.83
N LYS A 13 -8.06 -6.62 -1.80
CA LYS A 13 -8.28 -6.37 -3.23
C LYS A 13 -9.74 -6.06 -3.56
N THR A 14 -10.69 -6.71 -2.89
CA THR A 14 -12.14 -6.51 -3.09
C THR A 14 -12.73 -5.32 -2.35
N GLY A 15 -12.06 -4.79 -1.32
CA GLY A 15 -12.50 -3.55 -0.68
C GLY A 15 -12.51 -3.52 0.85
N ALA A 16 -11.93 -4.51 1.55
CA ALA A 16 -12.00 -4.60 3.01
C ALA A 16 -11.47 -3.36 3.77
N LEU A 17 -10.67 -2.52 3.11
CA LEU A 17 -10.11 -1.29 3.67
C LEU A 17 -10.67 -0.02 3.01
N LYS A 18 -11.58 -0.12 2.03
CA LYS A 18 -11.98 1.02 1.18
C LYS A 18 -12.58 2.19 1.96
N THR A 19 -13.31 1.90 3.03
CA THR A 19 -13.92 2.92 3.88
C THR A 19 -12.92 3.63 4.78
N ILE A 20 -11.83 2.95 5.19
CA ILE A 20 -10.88 3.48 6.18
C ILE A 20 -9.55 3.94 5.57
N LEU A 21 -9.24 3.47 4.36
CA LEU A 21 -8.04 3.84 3.60
C LEU A 21 -8.41 3.85 2.10
N PRO A 22 -9.28 4.77 1.66
CA PRO A 22 -9.66 4.90 0.26
C PRO A 22 -8.46 5.19 -0.66
N GLU A 23 -7.44 5.88 -0.16
CA GLU A 23 -6.20 6.24 -0.86
C GLU A 23 -5.47 5.01 -1.40
N LEU A 24 -5.53 3.88 -0.67
CA LEU A 24 -4.93 2.63 -1.14
C LEU A 24 -5.56 2.19 -2.46
N TYR A 25 -6.87 2.39 -2.66
CA TYR A 25 -7.58 1.98 -3.86
C TYR A 25 -7.40 2.96 -5.03
N GLU A 26 -7.05 4.21 -4.76
CA GLU A 26 -6.70 5.19 -5.79
C GLU A 26 -5.44 4.77 -6.56
N LEU A 27 -4.53 4.06 -5.90
CA LEU A 27 -3.29 3.53 -6.49
C LEU A 27 -3.52 2.49 -7.60
N LYS A 28 -4.76 1.99 -7.79
CA LYS A 28 -5.12 1.18 -8.96
C LYS A 28 -4.96 1.95 -10.28
N LYS A 29 -5.00 3.28 -10.23
CA LYS A 29 -4.84 4.16 -11.41
C LYS A 29 -3.39 4.62 -11.59
N VAL A 30 -2.49 4.26 -10.67
CA VAL A 30 -1.10 4.71 -10.67
C VAL A 30 -0.20 3.59 -11.18
N TYR A 31 0.60 3.92 -12.18
CA TYR A 31 1.56 3.02 -12.81
C TYR A 31 2.95 3.63 -12.71
N GLU A 32 3.93 2.81 -12.36
CA GLU A 32 5.33 3.21 -12.42
C GLU A 32 5.89 2.88 -13.80
N THR A 33 6.31 3.93 -14.51
CA THR A 33 6.78 3.87 -15.90
C THR A 33 8.25 4.25 -16.05
N GLY A 34 8.97 4.44 -14.93
CA GLY A 34 10.40 4.73 -14.95
C GLY A 34 11.19 3.62 -15.63
N SER A 35 12.40 3.92 -16.11
CA SER A 35 13.23 2.99 -16.90
C SER A 35 13.50 1.63 -16.25
N TRP A 36 13.38 1.55 -14.93
CA TRP A 36 13.55 0.33 -14.12
C TRP A 36 12.23 -0.35 -13.71
N HIS A 37 11.09 0.22 -14.11
CA HIS A 37 9.76 -0.23 -13.75
C HIS A 37 8.98 -0.61 -15.02
N ASN A 38 8.58 -1.88 -15.12
CA ASN A 38 7.86 -2.41 -16.27
C ASN A 38 6.36 -2.06 -16.24
N HIS A 39 6.01 -0.77 -16.30
CA HIS A 39 4.61 -0.29 -16.25
C HIS A 39 3.81 -0.94 -15.10
N GLN A 40 4.44 -1.05 -13.92
CA GLN A 40 3.88 -1.82 -12.84
C GLN A 40 2.81 -1.00 -12.10
N GLN A 41 1.62 -1.57 -11.90
CA GLN A 41 0.58 -0.93 -11.11
C GLN A 41 0.95 -0.92 -9.63
N VAL A 42 0.88 0.25 -8.99
CA VAL A 42 1.32 0.45 -7.59
C VAL A 42 0.45 -0.33 -6.61
N PHE A 43 -0.86 -0.42 -6.83
CA PHE A 43 -1.74 -1.20 -5.97
C PHE A 43 -1.34 -2.69 -5.89
N GLU A 44 -1.09 -3.33 -7.03
CA GLU A 44 -0.66 -4.73 -7.06
C GLU A 44 0.76 -4.91 -6.48
N HIS A 45 1.63 -3.90 -6.62
CA HIS A 45 2.93 -3.88 -5.95
C HIS A 45 2.78 -4.01 -4.43
N ILE A 46 1.97 -3.13 -3.84
CA ILE A 46 1.73 -3.09 -2.40
C ILE A 46 1.15 -4.40 -1.90
N LEU A 47 0.17 -4.98 -2.61
CA LEU A 47 -0.41 -6.27 -2.23
C LEU A 47 0.61 -7.40 -2.27
N ARG A 48 1.54 -7.39 -3.24
CA ARG A 48 2.64 -8.35 -3.29
C ARG A 48 3.54 -8.20 -2.07
N VAL A 49 3.98 -6.98 -1.75
CA VAL A 49 4.81 -6.68 -0.56
C VAL A 49 4.11 -7.13 0.72
N PHE A 50 2.84 -6.77 0.90
CA PHE A 50 2.03 -7.21 2.05
C PHE A 50 1.96 -8.74 2.15
N SER A 51 1.75 -9.44 1.03
CA SER A 51 1.71 -10.91 1.01
C SER A 51 3.04 -11.54 1.43
N TYR A 52 4.17 -10.94 1.05
CA TYR A 52 5.49 -11.38 1.48
C TYR A 52 5.71 -11.12 2.96
N LEU A 53 5.43 -9.91 3.45
CA LEU A 53 5.57 -9.58 4.88
C LEU A 53 4.74 -10.52 5.77
N LYS A 54 3.50 -10.86 5.35
CA LYS A 54 2.62 -11.77 6.09
C LYS A 54 3.17 -13.20 6.19
N LYS A 55 4.04 -13.64 5.27
CA LYS A 55 4.73 -14.94 5.35
C LYS A 55 5.80 -14.95 6.46
N TYR A 56 6.42 -13.81 6.72
CA TYR A 56 7.61 -13.72 7.60
C TYR A 56 7.36 -12.98 8.91
N SER A 57 6.22 -12.30 9.07
CA SER A 57 5.94 -11.49 10.25
C SER A 57 4.46 -11.46 10.61
N ARG A 58 4.22 -11.48 11.93
CA ARG A 58 2.91 -11.21 12.55
C ARG A 58 2.89 -9.85 13.26
N ASN A 59 3.88 -9.00 13.03
CA ASN A 59 3.90 -7.66 13.60
C ASN A 59 2.90 -6.77 12.84
N ASN A 60 1.81 -6.39 13.50
CA ASN A 60 0.73 -5.62 12.88
C ASN A 60 1.20 -4.24 12.38
N LEU A 61 2.13 -3.59 13.10
CA LEU A 61 2.68 -2.29 12.69
C LEU A 61 3.51 -2.44 11.40
N LEU A 62 4.30 -3.51 11.28
CA LEU A 62 5.06 -3.80 10.06
C LEU A 62 4.15 -4.06 8.86
N LEU A 63 3.03 -4.75 9.08
CA LEU A 63 2.03 -4.97 8.02
C LEU A 63 1.38 -3.66 7.56
N TRP A 64 1.07 -2.75 8.49
CA TRP A 64 0.58 -1.41 8.17
C TRP A 64 1.62 -0.60 7.41
N ALA A 65 2.88 -0.61 7.85
CA ALA A 65 3.98 0.05 7.15
C ALA A 65 4.13 -0.48 5.71
N GLY A 66 4.00 -1.79 5.50
CA GLY A 66 4.02 -2.40 4.17
C GLY A 66 2.86 -1.93 3.26
N LEU A 67 1.65 -1.74 3.80
CA LEU A 67 0.54 -1.19 3.03
C LEU A 67 0.70 0.30 2.71
N LEU A 68 1.38 1.05 3.57
CA LEU A 68 1.45 2.51 3.51
C LEU A 68 2.72 3.06 2.84
N HIS A 69 3.77 2.24 2.65
CA HIS A 69 5.08 2.71 2.19
C HIS A 69 5.03 3.54 0.89
N ASP A 70 4.10 3.20 0.00
CA ASP A 70 3.91 3.85 -1.30
C ASP A 70 2.63 4.69 -1.39
N ILE A 71 1.94 4.95 -0.26
CA ILE A 71 0.64 5.63 -0.26
C ILE A 71 0.69 7.04 -0.87
N GLY A 72 1.85 7.70 -0.77
CA GLY A 72 2.08 9.03 -1.34
C GLY A 72 2.16 9.05 -2.87
N LYS A 73 2.34 7.90 -3.54
CA LYS A 73 2.47 7.82 -5.01
C LYS A 73 1.17 8.21 -5.74
N LYS A 74 0.04 8.19 -5.04
CA LYS A 74 -1.23 8.73 -5.57
C LYS A 74 -1.15 10.23 -5.85
N ASP A 75 -0.32 10.96 -5.10
CA ASP A 75 -0.21 12.42 -5.16
C ASP A 75 1.06 12.84 -5.94
N SER A 76 2.18 12.12 -5.76
CA SER A 76 3.41 12.37 -6.54
C SER A 76 4.34 11.16 -6.49
N ILE A 77 4.81 10.67 -7.65
CA ILE A 77 5.81 9.59 -7.70
C ILE A 77 7.16 10.08 -7.14
N ALA A 78 7.60 11.29 -7.47
CA ALA A 78 8.91 11.78 -7.03
C ALA A 78 8.97 12.06 -5.52
N ASN A 79 7.92 12.65 -4.96
CA ASN A 79 7.89 13.12 -3.56
C ASN A 79 7.10 12.20 -2.61
N HIS A 80 6.74 10.99 -3.05
CA HIS A 80 5.82 10.10 -2.33
C HIS A 80 6.24 9.81 -0.89
N VAL A 81 7.54 9.70 -0.60
CA VAL A 81 8.05 9.36 0.73
C VAL A 81 7.65 10.44 1.75
N LEU A 82 7.98 11.71 1.45
CA LEU A 82 7.66 12.82 2.35
C LEU A 82 6.15 13.04 2.46
N ILE A 83 5.43 12.90 1.35
CA ILE A 83 3.96 13.02 1.33
C ILE A 83 3.32 11.91 2.18
N GLY A 84 3.80 10.67 2.05
CA GLY A 84 3.34 9.52 2.81
C GLY A 84 3.59 9.69 4.31
N ALA A 85 4.80 10.12 4.69
CA ALA A 85 5.15 10.39 6.09
C ALA A 85 4.21 11.43 6.72
N ARG A 86 3.98 12.57 6.05
CA ARG A 86 3.06 13.62 6.52
C ARG A 86 1.61 13.16 6.66
N LYS A 87 1.18 12.15 5.88
CA LYS A 87 -0.16 11.55 6.02
C LYS A 87 -0.23 10.63 7.24
N ALA A 88 0.86 9.94 7.57
CA ALA A 88 0.92 9.04 8.71
C ALA A 88 1.00 9.78 10.07
N GLU A 89 1.38 11.05 10.07
CA GLU A 89 1.43 11.91 11.26
C GLU A 89 0.06 12.46 11.69
N LYS A 90 -0.96 12.36 10.83
CA LYS A 90 -2.32 12.86 11.08
C LYS A 90 -3.23 11.76 11.61
#